data_AF-A0AAD6P344-F1
#
_entry.id   AF-A0AAD6P344-F1
#
_cell.length_a   1.000
_cell.length_b   1.000
_cell.length_c   1.000
_cell.angle_alpha   90.00
_cell.angle_beta   90.00
_cell.angle_gamma   90.00
#
_symmetry.space_group_name_H-M   'P 1'
#
loop_
_entity.id
_entity.type
_entity.pdbx_description
1 polymer ?
#
loop_
_entity_poly.entity_id
_entity_poly.type
_entity_poly.pdbx_seq_one_letter_code
_entity_poly.pdbx_strand_id
1 'polypeptide(L)'
;MVKRAHKTSARNLDLNLPAIENDLLDTDDGNSYYDPASDNSKAWLHDFLEQLDARVFFKPFDFDALAERILNEVNGCFHKIARRECLLDIDPKVMEQLLAAFYLSDQDNVVQDWVEQVLGWGFVEVLRRYSLSANSIVKLVACKGLFLEGRMPGVYLPTKIIIN
;
A
#
# COMPACT_ATOMS: atom_id res chain seq x y z
N MET A 1 -65.99 4.59 11.32
CA MET A 1 -64.78 5.23 11.90
C MET A 1 -63.60 4.29 11.64
N VAL A 2 -62.75 4.58 10.65
CA VAL A 2 -61.67 3.68 10.23
C VAL A 2 -60.37 4.14 10.89
N LYS A 3 -59.86 3.37 11.86
CA LYS A 3 -58.53 3.58 12.44
C LYS A 3 -57.48 3.22 11.38
N ARG A 4 -56.76 4.22 10.84
CA ARG A 4 -55.55 3.98 10.03
C ARG A 4 -54.43 3.53 10.96
N ALA A 5 -53.86 2.37 10.67
CA ALA A 5 -52.67 1.88 11.36
C ALA A 5 -51.51 2.85 11.11
N HIS A 6 -50.87 3.32 12.18
CA HIS A 6 -49.65 4.10 12.11
C HIS A 6 -48.56 3.21 11.52
N LYS A 7 -48.21 3.46 10.26
CA LYS A 7 -47.11 2.79 9.56
C LYS A 7 -45.83 3.34 10.18
N THR A 8 -45.20 2.56 11.05
CA THR A 8 -43.88 2.86 11.63
C THR A 8 -42.92 3.06 10.46
N SER A 9 -42.43 4.29 10.28
CA SER A 9 -41.45 4.61 9.24
C SER A 9 -40.15 3.90 9.62
N ALA A 10 -39.89 2.75 8.98
CA ALA A 10 -38.61 2.08 9.11
C ALA A 10 -37.54 3.00 8.51
N ARG A 11 -36.72 3.60 9.38
CA ARG A 11 -35.52 4.37 9.03
C ARG A 11 -34.47 3.41 8.47
N ASN A 12 -34.70 2.87 7.28
CA ASN A 12 -33.72 2.06 6.57
C ASN A 12 -32.95 3.00 5.63
N LEU A 13 -31.65 3.14 5.87
CA LEU A 13 -30.75 3.93 5.02
C LEU A 13 -30.37 3.09 3.80
N ASP A 14 -30.92 3.43 2.63
CA ASP A 14 -30.51 2.83 1.36
C ASP A 14 -29.34 3.61 0.77
N LEU A 15 -28.14 3.00 0.83
CA LEU A 15 -26.89 3.60 0.36
C LEU A 15 -26.74 3.60 -1.17
N ASN A 16 -27.69 3.01 -1.91
CA ASN A 16 -27.69 3.03 -3.37
C ASN A 16 -28.45 4.24 -3.94
N LEU A 17 -29.11 5.03 -3.10
CA LEU A 17 -29.78 6.24 -3.52
C LEU A 17 -28.77 7.39 -3.61
N PRO A 18 -28.73 8.14 -4.72
CA PRO A 18 -27.88 9.31 -4.82
C PRO A 18 -28.24 10.32 -3.72
N ALA A 19 -27.23 10.92 -3.11
CA ALA A 19 -27.45 12.01 -2.17
C ALA A 19 -28.19 13.13 -2.92
N ILE A 20 -29.38 13.50 -2.45
CA ILE A 20 -30.10 14.66 -3.00
C ILE A 20 -29.32 15.89 -2.52
N GLU A 21 -28.35 16.32 -3.34
CA GLU A 21 -27.77 17.65 -3.24
C GLU A 21 -28.89 18.64 -3.55
N ASN A 22 -29.33 19.37 -2.53
CA ASN A 22 -30.38 20.36 -2.67
C ASN A 22 -29.77 21.63 -3.27
N ASP A 23 -29.29 21.53 -4.51
CA ASP A 23 -28.94 22.69 -5.33
C ASP A 23 -30.26 23.33 -5.76
N LEU A 24 -30.62 24.38 -5.03
CA LEU A 24 -31.77 25.24 -5.28
C LEU A 24 -31.66 25.85 -6.68
N LEU A 25 -32.29 25.21 -7.66
CA LEU A 25 -32.60 25.82 -8.95
C LEU A 25 -33.86 26.67 -8.76
N ASP A 26 -33.65 27.98 -8.64
CA ASP A 26 -34.68 29.01 -8.71
C ASP A 26 -35.54 28.78 -9.95
N THR A 27 -36.77 28.30 -9.75
CA THR A 27 -37.85 28.49 -10.72
C THR A 27 -39.08 28.89 -9.94
N ASP A 28 -39.36 30.19 -10.05
CA ASP A 28 -40.55 30.88 -9.56
C ASP A 28 -41.82 30.27 -10.18
N ASP A 29 -42.57 29.49 -9.41
CA ASP A 29 -44.02 29.41 -9.55
C ASP A 29 -44.67 29.06 -8.21
N GLY A 30 -45.53 29.97 -7.76
CA GLY A 30 -46.03 30.00 -6.39
C GLY A 30 -47.11 28.96 -6.12
N ASN A 31 -46.86 28.05 -5.17
CA ASN A 31 -47.86 27.58 -4.21
C ASN A 31 -47.22 26.77 -3.07
N SER A 32 -47.46 27.22 -1.82
CA SER A 32 -47.70 26.37 -0.65
C SER A 32 -46.52 25.61 0.00
N TYR A 33 -46.09 26.17 1.15
CA TYR A 33 -45.41 25.56 2.31
C TYR A 33 -43.98 25.03 2.12
N TYR A 34 -43.02 25.95 2.12
CA TYR A 34 -41.68 25.66 2.63
C TYR A 34 -41.77 25.44 4.15
N ASP A 35 -41.97 24.19 4.56
CA ASP A 35 -41.65 23.73 5.91
C ASP A 35 -40.13 23.84 6.06
N PRO A 36 -39.58 24.59 7.05
CA PRO A 36 -38.15 24.67 7.28
C PRO A 36 -37.66 23.37 7.93
N ALA A 37 -37.82 22.24 7.25
CA ALA A 37 -37.18 20.98 7.59
C ALA A 37 -35.69 21.03 7.19
N SER A 38 -35.01 22.13 7.51
CA SER A 38 -33.63 22.41 7.12
C SER A 38 -32.60 22.06 8.21
N ASP A 39 -33.02 21.71 9.43
CA ASP A 39 -32.08 21.36 10.52
C ASP A 39 -32.12 19.88 10.94
N ASN A 40 -33.16 19.12 10.55
CA ASN A 40 -33.34 17.74 11.02
C ASN A 40 -32.87 16.66 10.04
N SER A 41 -32.36 17.05 8.86
CA SER A 41 -31.92 16.12 7.81
C SER A 41 -30.64 15.36 8.17
N LYS A 42 -29.90 15.78 9.20
CA LYS A 42 -28.69 15.12 9.71
C LYS A 42 -28.89 14.38 11.03
N ALA A 43 -30.05 14.50 11.68
CA ALA A 43 -30.31 13.84 12.96
C ALA A 43 -30.18 12.30 12.87
N TRP A 44 -30.62 11.71 11.75
CA TRP A 44 -30.45 10.28 11.51
C TRP A 44 -28.98 9.85 11.42
N LEU A 45 -28.08 10.72 10.95
CA LEU A 45 -26.65 10.43 10.86
C LEU A 45 -26.02 10.43 12.26
N HIS A 46 -26.44 11.35 13.13
CA HIS A 46 -26.02 11.34 14.53
C HIS A 46 -26.49 10.07 15.24
N ASP A 47 -27.77 9.72 15.11
CA ASP A 47 -28.33 8.47 15.67
C ASP A 47 -27.59 7.22 15.17
N PHE A 48 -27.18 7.21 13.89
CA PHE A 48 -26.39 6.11 13.30
C PHE A 48 -24.96 6.06 13.84
N LEU A 49 -24.30 7.21 13.99
CA LEU A 49 -22.95 7.30 14.55
C LEU A 49 -22.89 6.90 16.03
N GLU A 50 -23.97 7.14 16.79
CA GLU A 50 -24.12 6.69 18.19
C GLU A 50 -24.31 5.17 18.32
N GLN A 51 -24.73 4.48 17.26
CA GLN A 51 -24.86 3.02 17.22
C GLN A 51 -23.53 2.31 16.88
N LEU A 52 -22.49 3.04 16.48
CA LEU A 52 -21.18 2.46 16.17
C LEU A 52 -20.43 2.14 17.47
N ASP A 53 -20.06 0.88 17.67
CA ASP A 53 -19.26 0.45 18.84
C ASP A 53 -17.89 1.14 18.91
N ALA A 54 -17.27 1.36 17.75
CA ALA A 54 -15.98 2.03 17.66
C ALA A 54 -15.74 2.61 16.25
N ARG A 55 -14.90 3.65 16.19
CA ARG A 55 -14.30 4.13 14.93
C ARG A 55 -12.90 3.56 14.81
N VAL A 56 -12.63 2.88 13.69
CA VAL A 56 -11.29 2.37 13.36
C VAL A 56 -10.66 3.31 12.34
N PHE A 57 -9.48 3.84 12.68
CA PHE A 57 -8.68 4.65 11.77
C PHE A 57 -7.54 3.80 11.23
N PHE A 58 -7.58 3.50 9.93
CA PHE A 58 -6.45 2.86 9.26
C PHE A 58 -5.34 3.88 9.10
N LYS A 59 -4.18 3.59 9.69
CA LYS A 59 -2.99 4.40 9.46
C LYS A 59 -2.42 4.10 8.07
N PRO A 60 -1.90 5.10 7.35
CA PRO A 60 -1.12 4.85 6.14
C PRO A 60 0.04 3.90 6.44
N PHE A 61 0.38 3.07 5.46
CA PHE A 61 1.57 2.23 5.55
C PHE A 61 2.83 3.10 5.37
N ASP A 62 3.81 2.92 6.25
CA ASP A 62 5.05 3.68 6.25
C ASP A 62 6.09 3.02 5.35
N PHE A 63 6.11 3.42 4.08
CA PHE A 63 7.08 2.92 3.10
C PHE A 63 8.49 3.44 3.36
N ASP A 64 8.65 4.59 4.01
CA ASP A 64 9.96 5.18 4.30
C ASP A 64 10.68 4.35 5.37
N ALA A 65 9.99 4.02 6.46
CA ALA A 65 10.51 3.13 7.50
C ALA A 65 10.86 1.73 6.94
N LEU A 66 10.03 1.23 6.00
CA LEU A 66 10.32 -0.04 5.33
C LEU A 66 11.56 0.06 4.43
N ALA A 67 11.71 1.15 3.68
CA ALA A 67 12.85 1.39 2.80
C ALA A 67 14.15 1.45 3.60
N GLU A 68 14.16 2.15 4.74
CA GLU A 68 15.31 2.19 5.66
C GLU A 68 15.68 0.79 6.16
N ARG A 69 14.68 -0.01 6.56
CA ARG A 69 14.92 -1.38 7.03
C ARG A 69 15.52 -2.26 5.93
N ILE A 70 14.96 -2.22 4.73
CA ILE A 70 15.48 -2.98 3.58
C ILE A 70 16.89 -2.51 3.20
N LEU A 71 17.14 -1.20 3.20
CA LEU A 71 18.46 -0.63 2.92
C LEU A 71 19.51 -1.12 3.92
N ASN A 72 19.16 -1.15 5.21
CA ASN A 72 20.03 -1.66 6.26
C ASN A 72 20.33 -3.15 6.08
N GLU A 73 19.34 -3.96 5.70
CA GLU A 73 19.53 -5.39 5.45
C GLU A 73 20.44 -5.64 4.24
N VAL A 74 20.17 -4.98 3.12
CA VAL A 74 20.97 -5.10 1.90
C VAL A 74 22.41 -4.64 2.15
N ASN A 75 22.61 -3.50 2.81
CA ASN A 75 23.94 -3.02 3.17
C ASN A 75 24.62 -3.97 4.16
N GLY A 76 23.92 -4.45 5.17
CA GLY A 76 24.44 -5.41 6.13
C GLY A 76 24.94 -6.69 5.43
N CYS A 77 24.13 -7.23 4.52
CA CYS A 77 24.50 -8.38 3.69
C CYS A 77 25.74 -8.09 2.82
N PHE A 78 25.80 -6.94 2.16
CA PHE A 78 26.95 -6.55 1.35
C PHE A 78 28.24 -6.43 2.17
N HIS A 79 28.22 -5.73 3.30
CA HIS A 79 29.40 -5.50 4.14
C HIS A 79 29.86 -6.73 4.93
N LYS A 80 29.01 -7.76 5.09
CA LYS A 80 29.43 -9.08 5.58
C LYS A 80 30.38 -9.78 4.59
N ILE A 81 30.28 -9.47 3.31
CA ILE A 81 30.96 -10.19 2.22
C ILE A 81 32.06 -9.34 1.59
N ALA A 82 31.78 -8.07 1.29
CA ALA A 82 32.70 -7.13 0.69
C ALA A 82 33.53 -6.40 1.75
N ARG A 83 34.72 -5.92 1.36
CA ARG A 83 35.52 -5.05 2.23
C ARG A 83 34.83 -3.71 2.41
N ARG A 84 35.04 -3.06 3.55
CA ARG A 84 34.37 -1.80 3.94
C ARG A 84 34.63 -0.63 2.98
N GLU A 85 35.66 -0.72 2.15
CA GLU A 85 36.01 0.31 1.18
C GLU A 85 35.25 0.14 -0.16
N CYS A 86 34.55 -0.97 -0.37
CA CYS A 86 33.65 -1.14 -1.52
C CYS A 86 32.33 -0.42 -1.26
N LEU A 87 31.78 0.23 -2.28
CA LEU A 87 30.50 0.93 -2.19
C LEU A 87 29.42 0.16 -2.92
N LEU A 88 28.20 0.21 -2.37
CA LEU A 88 27.00 -0.33 -3.00
C LEU A 88 26.10 0.83 -3.46
N ASP A 89 25.77 0.85 -4.75
CA ASP A 89 24.79 1.76 -5.35
C ASP A 89 23.53 0.95 -5.71
N ILE A 90 22.38 1.37 -5.19
CA ILE A 90 21.10 0.67 -5.41
C ILE A 90 20.22 1.58 -6.28
N ASP A 91 19.86 1.10 -7.47
CA ASP A 91 18.91 1.80 -8.34
C ASP A 91 17.55 1.96 -7.62
N PRO A 92 16.94 3.16 -7.62
CA PRO A 92 15.62 3.37 -7.02
C PRO A 92 14.56 2.35 -7.44
N LYS A 93 14.60 1.88 -8.69
CA LYS A 93 13.67 0.86 -9.19
C LYS A 93 13.83 -0.49 -8.50
N VAL A 94 15.03 -0.82 -8.03
CA VAL A 94 15.24 -2.03 -7.22
C VAL A 94 14.57 -1.85 -5.86
N MET A 95 14.70 -0.68 -5.24
CA MET A 95 14.03 -0.40 -3.97
C MET A 95 12.50 -0.49 -4.13
N GLU A 96 11.93 0.08 -5.19
CA GLU A 96 10.50 -0.07 -5.51
C GLU A 96 10.07 -1.54 -5.61
N GLN A 97 10.87 -2.38 -6.27
CA GLN A 97 10.59 -3.82 -6.40
C GLN A 97 10.64 -4.55 -5.06
N LEU A 98 11.60 -4.21 -4.19
CA LEU A 98 11.72 -4.79 -2.85
C LEU A 98 10.58 -4.36 -1.94
N LEU A 99 10.18 -3.09 -2.00
CA LEU A 99 9.03 -2.55 -1.27
C LEU A 99 7.73 -3.24 -1.72
N ALA A 100 7.50 -3.37 -3.02
CA ALA A 100 6.34 -4.06 -3.55
C ALA A 100 6.33 -5.54 -3.15
N ALA A 101 7.48 -6.21 -3.18
CA ALA A 101 7.60 -7.60 -2.76
C ALA A 101 7.30 -7.81 -1.28
N PHE A 102 7.76 -6.89 -0.43
CA PHE A 102 7.43 -6.91 0.99
C PHE A 102 5.92 -6.70 1.21
N TYR A 103 5.39 -5.62 0.63
CA TYR A 103 4.02 -5.19 0.87
C TYR A 103 2.96 -6.20 0.39
N LEU A 104 3.26 -6.93 -0.69
CA LEU A 104 2.37 -7.94 -1.26
C LEU A 104 2.58 -9.36 -0.68
N SER A 105 3.58 -9.53 0.19
CA SER A 105 3.90 -10.80 0.84
C SER A 105 3.10 -10.96 2.12
N ASP A 106 2.55 -12.16 2.36
CA ASP A 106 1.91 -12.53 3.63
C ASP A 106 2.93 -12.81 4.75
N GLN A 107 4.22 -12.89 4.40
CA GLN A 107 5.32 -13.21 5.31
C GLN A 107 6.24 -11.99 5.51
N ASP A 108 6.48 -11.65 6.78
CA ASP A 108 7.30 -10.50 7.20
C ASP A 108 8.80 -10.62 6.87
N ASN A 109 9.29 -11.80 6.52
CA ASN A 109 10.73 -12.04 6.32
C ASN A 109 11.12 -12.28 4.86
N VAL A 110 10.18 -12.26 3.90
CA VAL A 110 10.45 -12.67 2.51
C VAL A 110 11.58 -11.87 1.86
N VAL A 111 11.63 -10.56 2.10
CA VAL A 111 12.70 -9.73 1.56
C VAL A 111 14.04 -10.02 2.26
N GLN A 112 14.03 -10.25 3.57
CA GLN A 112 15.25 -10.56 4.32
C GLN A 112 15.84 -11.90 3.88
N ASP A 113 15.01 -12.94 3.82
CA ASP A 113 15.40 -14.26 3.33
C ASP A 113 15.94 -14.19 1.90
N TRP A 114 15.29 -13.39 1.03
CA TRP A 114 15.77 -13.18 -0.33
C TRP A 114 17.12 -12.46 -0.38
N VAL A 115 17.33 -11.44 0.46
CA VAL A 115 18.60 -10.72 0.54
C VAL A 115 19.72 -11.66 0.96
N GLU A 116 19.50 -12.50 1.97
CA GLU A 116 20.51 -13.46 2.43
C GLU A 116 20.77 -14.58 1.41
N GLN A 117 19.70 -15.18 0.87
CA GLN A 117 19.77 -16.41 0.07
C GLN A 117 19.95 -16.20 -1.43
N VAL A 118 19.66 -15.00 -1.96
CA VAL A 118 19.78 -14.73 -3.40
C VAL A 118 20.77 -13.61 -3.64
N LEU A 119 20.58 -12.47 -2.98
CA LEU A 119 21.45 -11.32 -3.19
C LEU A 119 22.86 -11.54 -2.62
N GLY A 120 22.96 -12.16 -1.44
CA GLY A 120 24.24 -12.51 -0.81
C GLY A 120 25.12 -13.39 -1.71
N TRP A 121 24.54 -14.43 -2.33
CA TRP A 121 25.26 -15.24 -3.31
C TRP A 121 25.69 -14.44 -4.54
N GLY A 122 24.86 -13.51 -5.00
CA GLY A 122 25.22 -12.57 -6.05
C GLY A 122 26.46 -11.75 -5.70
N PHE A 123 26.53 -11.22 -4.47
CA PHE A 123 27.69 -10.46 -4.01
C PHE A 123 28.96 -11.31 -3.93
N VAL A 124 28.88 -12.55 -3.41
CA VAL A 124 30.02 -13.48 -3.38
C VAL A 124 30.56 -13.72 -4.79
N GLU A 125 29.67 -13.95 -5.76
CA GLU A 125 30.08 -14.24 -7.13
C GLU A 125 30.65 -13.01 -7.84
N VAL A 126 30.12 -11.79 -7.60
CA VAL A 126 30.71 -10.53 -8.09
C VAL A 126 32.13 -10.34 -7.54
N LEU A 127 32.32 -10.55 -6.24
CA LEU A 127 33.64 -10.48 -5.60
C LEU A 127 34.62 -11.47 -6.22
N ARG A 128 34.17 -12.70 -6.47
CA ARG A 128 34.99 -13.76 -7.04
C ARG A 128 35.38 -13.48 -8.50
N ARG A 129 34.47 -12.92 -9.30
CA ARG A 129 34.72 -12.61 -10.72
C ARG A 129 35.58 -11.38 -10.92
N TYR A 130 35.35 -10.33 -10.14
CA TYR A 130 35.90 -9.00 -10.43
C TYR A 130 37.02 -8.56 -9.49
N SER A 131 37.38 -9.35 -8.47
CA SER A 131 38.45 -9.02 -7.51
C SER A 131 38.37 -7.57 -7.02
N LEU A 132 37.25 -7.21 -6.37
CA LEU A 132 36.94 -5.82 -6.02
C LEU A 132 38.09 -5.15 -5.25
N SER A 133 38.54 -4.01 -5.76
CA SER A 133 39.52 -3.13 -5.10
C SER A 133 38.83 -2.13 -4.18
N ALA A 134 39.62 -1.46 -3.32
CA ALA A 134 39.13 -0.53 -2.28
C ALA A 134 38.39 0.73 -2.77
N ASN A 135 38.10 0.88 -4.06
CA ASN A 135 37.32 1.98 -4.62
C ASN A 135 36.28 1.49 -5.65
N SER A 136 35.89 0.22 -5.57
CA SER A 136 34.95 -0.37 -6.51
C SER A 136 33.52 -0.06 -6.07
N ILE A 137 32.68 0.31 -7.04
CA ILE A 137 31.24 0.50 -6.83
C ILE A 137 30.53 -0.70 -7.43
N VAL A 138 29.80 -1.44 -6.61
CA VAL A 138 28.87 -2.47 -7.06
C VAL A 138 27.51 -1.81 -7.23
N LYS A 139 26.95 -1.90 -8.43
CA LYS A 139 25.63 -1.32 -8.73
C LYS A 139 24.58 -2.42 -8.83
N LEU A 140 23.56 -2.36 -7.98
CA LEU A 140 22.39 -3.20 -8.06
C LEU A 140 21.34 -2.51 -8.93
N VAL A 141 21.03 -3.10 -10.08
CA VAL A 141 20.14 -2.51 -11.09
C VAL A 141 18.89 -3.37 -11.28
N ALA A 142 17.76 -2.71 -11.57
CA ALA A 142 16.52 -3.42 -11.85
C ALA A 142 16.65 -4.21 -13.17
N CYS A 143 16.22 -5.47 -13.16
CA CYS A 143 16.26 -6.31 -14.34
C CYS A 143 15.29 -5.78 -15.41
N LYS A 144 15.84 -5.29 -16.53
CA LYS A 144 15.08 -4.88 -17.72
C LYS A 144 14.83 -6.11 -18.62
N GLY A 145 14.04 -7.06 -18.14
CA GLY A 145 13.81 -8.30 -18.86
C GLY A 145 12.84 -9.21 -18.13
N LEU A 146 11.83 -9.66 -18.88
CA LEU A 146 10.70 -10.49 -18.46
C LEU A 146 11.13 -11.69 -17.59
N PHE A 147 10.83 -11.64 -16.29
CA PHE A 147 10.57 -12.84 -15.49
C PHE A 147 9.06 -13.02 -15.24
N LEU A 148 8.24 -12.58 -16.20
CA LEU A 148 6.78 -12.76 -16.18
C LEU A 148 6.36 -14.16 -16.65
N GLU A 149 7.21 -14.92 -17.35
CA GLU A 149 6.86 -16.24 -17.91
C GLU A 149 7.00 -17.43 -16.92
N GLY A 150 7.34 -17.19 -15.66
CA GLY A 150 7.49 -18.26 -14.66
C GLY A 150 7.18 -17.87 -13.23
N ARG A 151 6.48 -16.75 -13.00
CA ARG A 151 6.10 -16.34 -11.65
C ARG A 151 4.96 -17.21 -11.14
N MET A 152 5.27 -18.08 -10.20
CA MET A 152 4.26 -18.70 -9.34
C MET A 152 3.52 -17.58 -8.58
N PRO A 153 2.18 -17.66 -8.41
CA PRO A 153 1.45 -16.70 -7.59
C PRO A 153 2.13 -16.54 -6.21
N GLY A 154 2.49 -15.32 -5.83
CA GLY A 154 3.14 -15.01 -4.55
C GLY A 154 4.68 -14.87 -4.57
N VAL A 155 5.37 -15.15 -5.68
CA VAL A 155 6.83 -14.94 -5.76
C VAL A 155 7.12 -13.53 -6.31
N TYR A 156 7.50 -12.61 -5.43
CA TYR A 156 7.69 -11.19 -5.79
C TYR A 156 9.13 -10.78 -6.09
N LEU A 157 10.10 -11.69 -5.98
CA LEU A 157 11.52 -11.43 -6.21
C LEU A 157 12.15 -12.52 -7.09
N PRO A 158 13.21 -12.20 -7.85
CA PRO A 158 13.84 -13.18 -8.74
C PRO A 158 14.57 -14.27 -7.94
N THR A 159 14.58 -15.51 -8.42
CA THR A 159 15.29 -16.60 -7.71
C THR A 159 16.80 -16.58 -7.88
N LYS A 160 17.33 -15.77 -8.80
CA LYS A 160 18.75 -15.62 -9.11
C LYS A 160 19.07 -14.17 -9.50
N ILE A 161 20.30 -13.74 -9.21
CA ILE A 161 20.85 -12.46 -9.68
C ILE A 161 21.62 -12.68 -10.98
N ILE A 162 21.44 -11.77 -11.93
CA ILE A 162 22.23 -11.70 -13.17
C ILE A 162 23.48 -10.87 -12.87
N ILE A 163 24.65 -11.42 -13.17
CA ILE A 163 25.93 -10.74 -13.04
C ILE A 163 26.44 -10.46 -14.44
N ASN A 164 26.54 -9.18 -14.77
CA ASN A 164 27.16 -8.71 -16.01
C ASN A 164 28.66 -8.95 -16.01
#